data_AF-A0A8S4QEC6-F1
#
_entry.id   AF-A0A8S4QEC6-F1
#
_cell.length_a   1.000
_cell.length_b   1.000
_cell.length_c   1.000
_cell.angle_alpha   90.00
_cell.angle_beta   90.00
_cell.angle_gamma   90.00
#
_symmetry.space_group_name_H-M   'P 1'
#
loop_
_entity.id
_entity.type
_entity.pdbx_description
1 polymer ?
#
loop_
_entity_poly.entity_id
_entity_poly.type
_entity_poly.pdbx_seq_one_letter_code
_entity_poly.pdbx_strand_id
1 'polypeptide(L)'
;MFGDFCHGLILLIFAGWMVSVEKEHMDKNSKNEIWAIFFGGRYVILMMSLFTLYTGFLYNEFFCKSVMVMTPYWMNTYDKETLEKFRYVELNPVFETNAPYIFGVDPVWAVQYIFLCSTLN
;
A
#
# COMPACT_ATOMS: atom_id res chain seq x y z
N MET A 1 -1.97 3.69 12.04
CA MET A 1 -0.50 3.73 11.98
C MET A 1 0.07 2.66 11.08
N PHE A 2 -0.50 1.44 11.04
CA PHE A 2 -0.06 0.39 10.11
C PHE A 2 -0.93 0.44 8.84
N GLY A 3 -0.33 0.83 7.71
CA GLY A 3 -1.03 1.12 6.45
C GLY A 3 -0.33 0.53 5.24
N ASP A 4 0.32 -0.63 5.39
CA ASP A 4 0.96 -1.34 4.28
C ASP A 4 0.06 -2.50 3.85
N PHE A 5 -0.30 -2.52 2.57
CA PHE A 5 -1.18 -3.55 2.01
C PHE A 5 -0.59 -4.96 2.16
N CYS A 6 0.68 -5.14 1.84
CA CYS A 6 1.33 -6.44 1.80
C CYS A 6 1.56 -7.00 3.21
N HIS A 7 1.98 -6.16 4.16
CA HIS A 7 2.08 -6.60 5.55
C HIS A 7 0.71 -6.91 6.15
N GLY A 8 -0.31 -6.11 5.81
CA GLY A 8 -1.71 -6.39 6.15
C GLY A 8 -2.18 -7.74 5.63
N LEU A 9 -1.84 -8.09 4.38
CA LEU A 9 -2.17 -9.37 3.76
C LEU A 9 -1.48 -10.56 4.45
N ILE A 10 -0.20 -10.43 4.80
CA ILE A 10 0.53 -11.47 5.55
C ILE A 10 -0.13 -11.71 6.92
N LEU A 11 -0.45 -10.62 7.63
CA LEU A 11 -1.12 -10.69 8.94
C LEU A 11 -2.54 -11.27 8.82
N LEU A 12 -3.25 -10.99 7.73
CA LEU A 12 -4.59 -11.52 7.47
C LEU A 12 -4.54 -13.04 7.25
N ILE A 13 -3.58 -13.53 6.46
CA ILE A 13 -3.39 -14.97 6.23
C ILE A 13 -3.04 -15.66 7.54
N PHE A 14 -2.13 -15.09 8.33
CA PHE A 14 -1.73 -15.64 9.62
C PHE A 14 -2.90 -15.67 10.63
N ALA A 15 -3.66 -14.58 10.72
CA ALA A 15 -4.83 -14.51 11.60
C ALA A 15 -5.96 -15.45 11.13
N GLY A 16 -6.20 -15.54 9.83
CA GLY A 16 -7.18 -16.46 9.25
C GLY A 16 -6.84 -17.92 9.50
N TRP A 17 -5.55 -18.27 9.39
CA TRP A 17 -5.06 -19.59 9.78
C TRP A 17 -5.30 -19.86 11.27
N MET A 18 -4.98 -18.90 12.14
CA MET A 18 -5.18 -19.03 13.59
C MET A 18 -6.66 -19.22 13.97
N VAL A 19 -7.58 -18.54 13.29
CA VAL A 19 -9.03 -18.71 13.48
C VAL A 19 -9.49 -20.07 12.96
N SER A 20 -8.91 -20.57 11.87
CA SER A 20 -9.28 -21.88 11.30
C SER A 20 -8.90 -23.05 12.19
N VAL A 21 -7.78 -22.96 12.92
CA VAL A 21 -7.27 -24.03 13.82
C VAL A 21 -7.70 -23.79 15.28
N GLU A 22 -8.66 -22.90 15.54
CA GLU A 22 -9.00 -22.52 16.92
C GLU A 22 -9.50 -23.69 17.77
N LYS A 23 -10.26 -24.63 17.18
CA LYS A 23 -10.80 -25.81 17.89
C LYS A 23 -9.69 -26.74 18.37
N GLU A 24 -8.65 -26.93 17.56
CA GLU A 24 -7.54 -27.83 17.87
C GLU A 24 -6.58 -27.25 18.92
N HIS A 25 -6.48 -25.92 18.97
CA HIS A 25 -5.62 -25.21 19.91
C HIS A 25 -6.29 -24.86 21.23
N MET A 26 -7.62 -24.79 21.27
CA MET A 26 -8.38 -24.54 22.50
C MET A 26 -8.26 -25.70 23.50
N ASP A 27 -8.16 -26.94 23.01
CA ASP A 27 -7.97 -28.14 23.85
C ASP A 27 -6.51 -28.33 24.31
N LYS A 28 -5.56 -27.62 23.69
CA LYS A 28 -4.13 -27.68 24.02
C LYS A 28 -3.74 -26.48 24.87
N ASN A 29 -3.73 -26.67 26.20
CA ASN A 29 -3.20 -25.66 27.12
C ASN A 29 -1.71 -25.41 26.85
N SER A 30 -1.42 -24.33 26.11
CA SER A 30 -0.05 -23.88 25.87
C SER A 30 0.51 -23.22 27.13
N LYS A 31 1.72 -23.62 27.55
CA LYS A 31 2.47 -22.98 28.65
C LYS A 31 3.22 -21.72 28.20
N ASN A 32 3.18 -21.38 26.91
CA ASN A 32 3.88 -20.23 26.37
C ASN A 32 2.98 -18.99 26.42
N GLU A 33 3.33 -18.03 27.27
CA GLU A 33 2.58 -16.79 27.49
C GLU A 33 2.40 -15.97 26.21
N ILE A 34 3.41 -15.93 25.34
CA ILE A 34 3.33 -15.21 24.07
C ILE A 34 2.21 -15.81 23.20
N TRP A 35 2.16 -17.14 23.11
CA TRP A 35 1.13 -17.82 22.35
C TRP A 35 -0.27 -17.60 22.94
N ALA A 36 -0.39 -17.59 24.27
CA ALA A 36 -1.66 -17.35 24.94
C ALA A 36 -2.24 -15.95 24.63
N ILE A 37 -1.38 -14.92 24.62
CA ILE A 37 -1.79 -13.55 24.26
C ILE A 37 -2.24 -13.48 22.79
N PHE A 38 -1.46 -14.04 21.86
CA PHE A 38 -1.80 -14.05 20.43
C PHE A 38 -3.12 -14.79 20.17
N PHE A 39 -3.30 -15.97 20.76
CA PHE A 39 -4.51 -16.78 20.59
C PHE A 39 -5.76 -16.14 21.22
N GLY A 40 -5.59 -15.50 22.39
CA GLY A 40 -6.64 -14.69 23.02
C GLY A 40 -7.05 -13.50 22.15
N GLY A 41 -6.09 -12.88 21.45
CA GLY A 41 -6.29 -11.76 20.55
C GLY A 41 -6.63 -12.10 19.10
N ARG A 42 -6.86 -13.38 18.74
CA ARG A 42 -6.97 -13.83 17.34
C ARG A 42 -7.94 -13.02 16.47
N TYR A 43 -9.10 -12.64 16.99
CA TYR A 43 -10.08 -11.83 16.26
C TYR A 43 -9.69 -10.35 16.17
N VAL A 44 -8.94 -9.84 17.16
CA VAL A 44 -8.38 -8.48 17.13
C VAL A 44 -7.35 -8.38 16.01
N ILE A 45 -6.47 -9.38 15.88
CA ILE A 45 -5.46 -9.44 14.81
C ILE A 45 -6.14 -9.59 13.43
N LEU A 46 -7.21 -10.38 13.34
CA LEU A 46 -8.00 -10.52 12.12
C LEU A 46 -8.63 -9.18 11.71
N MET A 47 -9.30 -8.48 12.63
CA MET A 47 -9.87 -7.16 12.31
C MET A 47 -8.80 -6.12 12.01
N MET A 48 -7.68 -6.12 12.75
CA MET A 48 -6.57 -5.20 12.53
C MET A 48 -5.94 -5.38 11.15
N SER A 49 -5.76 -6.62 10.70
CA SER A 49 -5.21 -6.92 9.36
C SER A 49 -6.17 -6.52 8.24
N LEU A 50 -7.49 -6.69 8.40
CA LEU A 50 -8.48 -6.20 7.44
C LEU A 50 -8.45 -4.68 7.29
N PHE A 51 -8.43 -3.94 8.40
CA PHE A 51 -8.36 -2.47 8.34
C PHE A 51 -7.01 -1.99 7.79
N THR A 52 -5.92 -2.64 8.14
CA THR A 52 -4.59 -2.35 7.57
C THR A 52 -4.62 -2.51 6.05
N LEU A 53 -5.17 -3.61 5.57
CA LEU A 53 -5.30 -3.91 4.14
C LEU A 53 -6.14 -2.86 3.40
N TYR A 54 -7.26 -2.43 3.99
CA TYR A 54 -8.08 -1.34 3.45
C TYR A 54 -7.30 -0.01 3.38
N THR A 55 -6.64 0.38 4.48
CA THR A 55 -5.86 1.63 4.49
C THR A 55 -4.64 1.58 3.59
N GLY A 56 -3.99 0.42 3.42
CA GLY A 56 -2.85 0.27 2.51
C GLY A 56 -3.24 0.35 1.04
N PHE A 57 -4.43 -0.14 0.69
CA PHE A 57 -5.03 0.13 -0.62
C PHE A 57 -5.33 1.62 -0.82
N LEU A 58 -5.86 2.29 0.21
CA LEU A 58 -6.13 3.73 0.15
C LEU A 58 -4.84 4.56 -0.01
N TYR A 59 -3.76 4.19 0.66
CA TYR A 59 -2.46 4.86 0.51
C TYR A 59 -1.68 4.45 -0.74
N ASN A 60 -2.12 3.39 -1.44
CA ASN A 60 -1.41 2.83 -2.59
C ASN A 60 0.05 2.47 -2.23
N GLU A 61 0.24 1.77 -1.11
CA GLU A 61 1.54 1.33 -0.61
C GLU A 61 1.66 -0.19 -0.61
N PHE A 62 2.42 -0.71 -1.57
CA PHE A 62 2.74 -2.12 -1.76
C PHE A 62 4.26 -2.31 -1.60
N PHE A 63 4.73 -2.79 -0.46
CA PHE A 63 6.18 -2.98 -0.19
C PHE A 63 7.04 -1.75 -0.54
N CYS A 64 6.62 -0.56 -0.08
CA CYS A 64 7.27 0.72 -0.37
C CYS A 64 7.26 1.13 -1.86
N LYS A 65 6.37 0.55 -2.67
CA LYS A 65 6.12 0.92 -4.06
C LYS A 65 4.64 1.26 -4.24
N SER A 66 4.35 2.26 -5.05
CA SER A 66 2.98 2.56 -5.46
C SER A 66 2.68 1.94 -6.81
N VAL A 67 1.47 1.43 -6.96
CA VAL A 67 1.01 0.76 -8.18
C VAL A 67 0.22 1.77 -9.01
N MET A 68 0.54 1.89 -10.30
CA MET A 68 -0.29 2.60 -11.26
C MET A 68 -1.40 1.66 -11.74
N VAL A 69 -2.56 1.74 -11.09
CA VAL A 69 -3.76 1.00 -11.54
C VAL A 69 -4.45 1.74 -12.68
N MET A 70 -4.34 3.07 -12.68
CA MET A 70 -4.96 3.98 -13.65
C MET A 70 -4.00 5.09 -14.04
N THR A 71 -4.39 5.89 -15.04
CA THR A 71 -3.67 7.10 -15.41
C THR A 71 -3.67 8.08 -14.22
N PRO A 72 -2.50 8.56 -13.79
CA PRO A 72 -2.41 9.51 -12.70
C PRO A 72 -2.86 10.91 -13.12
N TYR A 73 -3.16 11.73 -12.12
CA TYR A 73 -3.64 13.09 -12.29
C TYR A 73 -2.57 13.98 -12.92
N TRP A 74 -1.33 13.86 -12.44
CA TRP A 74 -0.20 14.64 -12.93
C TRP A 74 0.44 13.97 -14.14
N MET A 75 0.61 14.74 -15.23
CA MET A 75 1.34 14.32 -16.42
C MET A 75 2.58 15.17 -16.61
N ASN A 76 3.64 14.55 -17.14
CA ASN A 76 4.82 15.28 -17.55
C ASN A 76 4.55 15.99 -18.89
N THR A 77 4.57 17.33 -18.88
CA THR A 77 4.39 18.18 -20.08
C THR A 77 5.72 18.65 -20.67
N TYR A 78 6.86 18.24 -20.11
CA TYR A 78 8.19 18.70 -20.54
C TYR A 78 8.90 17.69 -21.45
N ASP A 79 9.54 18.20 -22.50
CA ASP A 79 10.40 17.42 -23.38
C ASP A 79 11.66 16.91 -22.69
N LYS A 80 12.18 15.77 -23.19
CA LYS A 80 13.43 15.14 -22.74
C LYS A 80 14.59 16.13 -22.62
N GLU A 81 14.75 17.02 -23.60
CA GLU A 81 15.84 18.01 -23.59
C GLU A 81 15.77 18.99 -22.43
N THR A 82 14.57 19.32 -21.96
CA THR A 82 14.37 20.20 -20.81
C THR A 82 14.68 19.45 -19.52
N LEU A 83 14.30 18.18 -19.45
CA LEU A 83 14.51 17.31 -18.29
C LEU A 83 15.98 16.95 -18.08
N GLU A 84 16.77 16.87 -19.15
CA GLU A 84 18.22 16.63 -19.06
C GLU A 84 19.00 17.89 -18.63
N LYS A 85 18.47 19.09 -18.92
CA LYS A 85 19.12 20.37 -18.59
C LYS A 85 18.90 20.78 -17.13
N PHE A 86 17.76 20.44 -16.54
CA PHE A 86 17.39 20.87 -15.20
C PHE A 86 17.30 19.70 -14.22
N ARG A 87 17.98 19.82 -13.08
CA ARG A 87 17.98 18.79 -12.02
C ARG A 87 16.63 18.67 -11.30
N TYR A 88 15.88 19.76 -11.25
CA TYR A 88 14.57 19.85 -10.62
C TYR A 88 13.63 20.59 -11.55
N VAL A 89 12.44 20.04 -11.75
CA VAL A 89 11.38 20.62 -12.58
C VAL A 89 10.09 20.58 -11.77
N GLU A 90 9.40 21.70 -11.73
CA GLU A 90 8.11 21.83 -11.04
C GLU A 90 6.98 21.76 -12.05
N LEU A 91 5.98 20.93 -11.76
CA LEU A 91 4.75 20.85 -12.56
C LEU A 91 3.82 21.98 -12.16
N ASN A 92 3.44 22.82 -13.11
CA ASN A 92 2.47 23.89 -12.85
C ASN A 92 1.03 23.34 -12.99
N PRO A 93 0.17 23.48 -11.96
CA PRO A 93 -1.19 22.92 -11.91
C PRO A 93 -2.15 23.48 -12.97
N VAL A 94 -1.77 24.55 -13.67
CA VAL A 94 -2.57 25.16 -14.75
C VAL A 94 -2.47 24.38 -16.06
N PHE A 95 -1.38 23.63 -16.28
CA PHE A 95 -1.20 22.81 -17.48
C PHE A 95 -1.89 21.44 -17.36
N GLU A 96 -2.04 20.74 -18.50
CA GLU A 96 -2.92 19.57 -18.65
C GLU A 96 -2.78 18.52 -17.54
N THR A 97 -3.77 18.53 -16.64
CA THR A 97 -3.97 17.52 -15.61
C THR A 97 -5.08 16.56 -16.07
N ASN A 98 -4.93 15.28 -15.76
CA ASN A 98 -5.97 14.29 -16.03
C ASN A 98 -7.11 14.40 -15.02
N ALA A 99 -8.14 13.56 -15.17
CA ALA A 99 -9.15 13.39 -14.14
C ALA A 99 -8.52 12.97 -12.79
N PRO A 100 -9.10 13.36 -11.64
CA PRO A 100 -8.63 12.95 -10.32
C PRO A 100 -8.49 11.42 -10.22
N TYR A 101 -7.43 10.97 -9.55
CA TYR A 101 -7.21 9.55 -9.33
C TYR A 101 -8.40 8.94 -8.59
N ILE A 102 -9.02 7.93 -9.19
CA ILE A 102 -10.37 7.48 -8.80
C ILE A 102 -10.37 6.80 -7.44
N PHE A 103 -9.25 6.21 -7.02
CA PHE A 103 -9.18 5.45 -5.77
C PHE A 103 -7.79 5.49 -5.12
N GLY A 104 -7.73 6.03 -3.90
CA GLY A 104 -6.51 6.12 -3.11
C GLY A 104 -5.60 7.29 -3.49
N VAL A 105 -4.35 7.24 -3.04
CA VAL A 105 -3.35 8.28 -3.31
C VAL A 105 -2.73 8.06 -4.69
N ASP A 106 -2.58 9.16 -5.43
CA ASP A 106 -1.95 9.16 -6.75
C ASP A 106 -0.50 8.64 -6.65
N PRO A 107 -0.11 7.61 -7.43
CA PRO A 107 1.22 7.03 -7.40
C PRO A 107 2.34 8.00 -7.79
N VAL A 108 2.04 9.12 -8.47
CA VAL A 108 3.03 10.17 -8.79
C VAL A 108 3.72 10.69 -7.52
N TRP A 109 2.99 10.79 -6.41
CA TRP A 109 3.54 11.31 -5.16
C TRP A 109 4.59 10.39 -4.52
N ALA A 110 4.52 9.09 -4.78
CA ALA A 110 5.53 8.13 -4.33
C ALA A 110 6.71 8.03 -5.30
N VAL A 111 6.56 8.54 -6.53
CA VAL A 111 7.47 8.30 -7.63
C VAL A 111 7.93 9.64 -8.22
N GLN A 112 8.94 10.23 -7.59
CA GLN A 112 9.50 11.51 -8.04
C GLN A 112 10.40 11.40 -9.29
N TYR A 113 10.89 10.19 -9.64
CA TYR A 113 11.89 9.98 -10.71
C TYR A 113 11.42 9.17 -11.92
N ILE A 114 10.45 8.25 -11.78
CA ILE A 114 10.06 7.32 -12.87
C ILE A 114 9.02 7.91 -13.83
N PHE A 115 8.33 8.99 -13.45
CA PHE A 115 7.40 9.70 -14.34
C PHE A 115 8.06 10.38 -15.54
N LEU A 116 9.37 10.53 -15.51
CA LEU A 116 10.15 11.16 -16.59
C LEU A 116 10.46 10.21 -17.74
N CYS A 117 10.30 8.89 -17.58
CA CYS A 117 10.80 7.92 -18.56
C CYS A 117 9.73 7.01 -19.17
N SER A 118 8.60 6.74 -18.49
CA SER A 118 7.63 5.74 -18.97
C SER A 118 6.53 6.27 -19.89
N THR A 119 6.41 7.58 -20.10
CA THR A 119 5.56 8.17 -21.16
C THR A 119 6.30 8.34 -22.48
N LEU A 120 7.55 7.88 -22.55
CA LEU A 120 8.40 7.94 -23.74
C LEU A 120 8.49 6.57 -24.41
N ASN A 121 7.35 6.13 -24.93
CA ASN A 121 7.27 5.20 -26.05
C ASN A 121 6.31 5.79 -27.09
#